data_AF-A0A371CGI2-F1
#
_entry.id   AF-A0A371CGI2-F1
#
_cell.length_a   1.000
_cell.length_b   1.000
_cell.length_c   1.000
_cell.angle_alpha   90.00
_cell.angle_beta   90.00
_cell.angle_gamma   90.00
#
_symmetry.space_group_name_H-M   'P 1'
#
loop_
_entity.id
_entity.type
_entity.pdbx_description
1 polymer ?
#
loop_
_entity_poly.entity_id
_entity_poly.type
_entity_poly.pdbx_seq_one_letter_code
_entity_poly.pdbx_strand_id
1 'polypeptide(L)' 'GKEAEKKKPIMACLFCRERKIACGPPPPGGPQRCNQCTRRGLPCEYPKESRRGQHKRGARAAKVEA' A
#
# COMPACT_ATOMS: atom_id res chain seq x y z
N GLY A 1 6.57 1.18 -29.05
CA GLY A 1 5.64 0.53 -28.11
C GLY A 1 5.60 1.36 -26.85
N LYS A 2 4.40 1.72 -26.36
CA LYS A 2 4.25 2.52 -25.14
C LYS A 2 4.76 1.70 -23.96
N GLU A 3 5.98 2.01 -23.52
CA GLU A 3 6.56 1.52 -22.29
C GLU A 3 5.66 2.03 -21.16
N ALA A 4 4.71 1.19 -20.74
CA ALA A 4 3.91 1.42 -19.56
C ALA A 4 4.89 1.33 -18.39
N GLU A 5 5.55 2.46 -18.10
CA GLU A 5 6.27 2.71 -16.87
C GLU A 5 5.47 2.05 -15.78
N LYS A 6 6.05 1.00 -15.21
CA LYS A 6 5.41 0.05 -14.32
C LYS A 6 5.10 0.80 -13.02
N LYS A 7 4.08 1.66 -13.04
CA LYS A 7 3.63 2.50 -11.93
C LYS A 7 3.21 1.52 -10.86
N LYS A 8 4.14 1.26 -9.95
CA LYS A 8 3.91 0.38 -8.80
C LYS A 8 2.61 0.89 -8.17
N PRO A 9 1.54 0.09 -8.14
CA PRO A 9 0.26 0.56 -7.66
C PRO A 9 0.47 1.08 -6.24
N ILE A 10 0.17 2.35 -6.03
CA ILE A 10 0.35 3.00 -4.73
C ILE A 10 -0.50 2.21 -3.74
N MET A 11 0.14 1.64 -2.72
CA MET A 11 -0.59 0.92 -1.70
C MET A 11 -1.40 1.91 -0.87
N ALA A 12 -2.68 1.59 -0.65
CA ALA A 12 -3.49 2.32 0.31
C ALA A 12 -2.96 2.08 1.74
N CYS A 13 -3.10 3.07 2.61
CA CYS A 13 -2.79 2.90 4.03
C CYS A 13 -3.70 1.83 4.67
N LEU A 14 -3.27 1.28 5.82
CA LEU A 14 -4.00 0.23 6.52
C LEU A 14 -5.43 0.64 6.87
N PHE A 15 -5.62 1.88 7.36
CA PHE A 15 -6.93 2.42 7.67
C PHE A 15 -7.88 2.46 6.47
N CYS A 16 -7.41 2.96 5.33
CA CYS A 16 -8.22 3.01 4.11
C CYS A 16 -8.51 1.62 3.55
N ARG A 17 -7.58 0.66 3.73
CA ARG A 17 -7.80 -0.76 3.35
C ARG A 17 -8.88 -1.40 4.20
N GLU A 18 -8.82 -1.23 5.51
CA GLU A 18 -9.78 -1.81 6.45
C GLU A 18 -11.19 -1.25 6.24
N ARG A 19 -11.29 0.06 6.04
CA ARG A 19 -12.56 0.72 5.73
C ARG A 19 -13.00 0.61 4.28
N LYS A 20 -12.20 -0.02 3.40
CA LYS A 20 -12.45 -0.14 1.95
C LYS A 20 -12.78 1.21 1.29
N ILE A 21 -12.09 2.27 1.69
CA ILE A 21 -12.28 3.63 1.15
C ILE A 21 -11.14 4.04 0.22
N ALA A 22 -11.38 5.06 -0.60
CA ALA A 22 -10.34 5.65 -1.45
C ALA A 22 -9.18 6.20 -0.60
N CYS A 23 -7.95 5.78 -0.93
CA CYS A 23 -6.73 6.31 -0.34
C CYS A 23 -5.99 7.13 -1.39
N GLY A 24 -5.81 8.43 -1.13
CA GLY A 24 -4.95 9.28 -1.95
C GLY A 24 -3.46 9.04 -1.61
N PRO A 25 -2.54 9.38 -2.54
CA PRO A 25 -1.13 9.51 -2.22
C PRO A 25 -0.89 10.62 -1.18
N PRO A 26 0.15 10.50 -0.34
CA PRO A 26 0.52 11.58 0.57
C PRO A 26 0.99 12.81 -0.22
N PRO A 27 0.73 14.03 0.26
CA PRO A 27 1.21 15.25 -0.39
C PRO A 27 2.74 15.31 -0.38
N PRO A 28 3.39 15.73 -1.49
CA PRO A 28 4.84 15.90 -1.52
C PRO A 28 5.26 17.00 -0.55
N GLY A 29 6.17 16.68 0.38
CA GLY A 29 6.66 17.61 1.41
C GLY A 29 5.76 17.76 2.64
N GLY A 30 4.67 17.00 2.74
CA GLY A 30 3.77 17.00 3.90
C GLY A 30 3.96 15.80 4.83
N PRO A 31 3.12 15.68 5.88
CA PRO A 31 3.07 14.47 6.70
C PRO A 31 2.83 13.26 5.79
N GLN A 32 3.47 12.12 6.10
CA GLN A 32 3.28 10.85 5.39
C GLN A 32 1.90 10.22 5.64
N ARG A 33 0.84 11.04 5.60
CA ARG A 33 -0.55 10.70 5.86
C ARG A 33 -1.39 11.05 4.64
N CYS A 34 -2.35 10.18 4.30
CA CYS A 34 -3.34 10.49 3.28
C CYS A 34 -4.34 11.52 3.79
N ASN A 35 -4.97 12.27 2.88
CA ASN A 35 -5.97 13.30 3.21
C ASN A 35 -7.11 12.75 4.09
N GLN A 36 -7.54 11.50 3.88
CA GLN A 36 -8.57 10.86 4.69
C GLN A 36 -8.16 10.68 6.14
N CYS A 37 -6.93 10.23 6.40
CA CYS A 37 -6.45 10.06 7.77
C CYS A 37 -6.16 11.40 8.45
N THR A 38 -5.63 12.37 7.70
CA THR A 38 -5.38 13.74 8.20
C THR A 38 -6.68 14.40 8.67
N ARG A 39 -7.76 14.33 7.88
CA ARG A 39 -9.07 14.89 8.25
C ARG A 39 -9.71 14.19 9.45
N ARG A 40 -9.44 12.90 9.64
CA ARG A 40 -10.01 12.07 10.72
C ARG A 40 -9.16 12.09 12.00
N GLY A 41 -7.94 12.63 11.95
CA GLY A 41 -6.99 12.58 13.06
C GLY A 41 -6.48 11.17 13.39
N LEU A 42 -6.58 10.22 12.45
CA LEU A 42 -6.27 8.81 12.69
C LEU A 42 -4.83 8.44 12.28
N PRO A 43 -4.28 7.33 12.81
CA PRO A 43 -2.99 6.81 12.37
C PRO A 43 -3.05 6.44 10.88
N CYS A 44 -2.13 6.99 10.09
CA CYS A 44 -2.00 6.67 8.67
C CYS A 44 -0.72 5.88 8.46
N GLU A 45 -0.82 4.56 8.47
CA GLU A 45 0.32 3.70 8.23
C GLU A 45 0.21 3.07 6.83
N TYR A 46 1.23 3.31 6.01
CA TYR A 46 1.35 2.65 4.71
C TYR A 46 2.10 1.34 4.87
N PRO A 47 1.53 0.19 4.42
CA PRO A 47 2.26 -1.06 4.45
C PRO A 47 3.49 -0.96 3.56
N LYS A 48 4.66 -1.39 4.08
CA LYS A 48 5.91 -1.43 3.30
C LYS A 48 5.91 -2.58 2.29
N GLU A 49 5.22 -3.67 2.60
CA GLU A 49 5.14 -4.87 1.78
C GLU A 49 3.74 -5.12 1.21
N SER A 50 3.68 -5.40 -0.10
CA SER A 50 2.46 -5.85 -0.77
C SER A 50 2.40 -7.37 -0.73
N ARG A 51 1.40 -7.92 -0.04
CA ARG A 51 1.09 -9.37 -0.12
C ARG A 51 0.29 -9.76 -1.37
N ARG A 52 -0.01 -8.82 -2.27
CA ARG A 52 -0.71 -9.13 -3.52
C ARG A 52 0.14 -10.08 -4.36
N GLY A 53 -0.45 -11.19 -4.82
CA GLY A 53 0.24 -12.20 -5.62
C GLY A 53 1.06 -13.23 -4.83
N GLN A 54 1.07 -13.20 -3.49
CA GLN A 54 1.73 -14.24 -2.69
C GLN A 54 0.96 -15.56 -2.66
N HIS A 55 -0.37 -15.52 -2.76
CA HIS A 55 -1.27 -16.69 -2.74
C HIS A 55 -1.19 -17.64 -3.96
N LYS A 56 -0.38 -17.36 -5.00
CA LYS A 56 -0.24 -18.25 -6.18
C LYS A 56 1.08 -19.04 -6.23
N ARG A 57 1.86 -19.08 -5.14
CA ARG A 57 3.13 -19.83 -5.05
C ARG A 57 3.11 -20.87 -3.92
N GLY A 58 2.01 -21.60 -3.79
CA GLY A 58 1.82 -22.62 -2.75
C GLY A 58 2.68 -23.89 -2.85
N ALA A 59 3.75 -23.92 -3.65
CA ALA A 59 4.61 -25.11 -3.74
C ALA A 59 6.13 -24.85 -3.71
N ARG A 60 6.62 -23.59 -3.63
CA ARG A 60 8.08 -23.31 -3.68
C ARG A 60 8.60 -22.15 -2.84
N ALA A 61 7.85 -21.63 -1.87
CA ALA A 61 8.30 -20.54 -1.00
C ALA A 61 8.56 -20.97 0.46
N ALA A 62 8.76 -22.27 0.68
CA ALA A 62 9.40 -22.76 1.90
C ALA A 62 10.90 -22.43 1.82
N LYS A 63 11.27 -21.20 2.20
CA LYS A 63 12.60 -20.74 2.67
C LYS A 63 12.67 -19.22 2.53
N VAL A 64 12.24 -18.52 3.56
CA VAL A 64 12.94 -17.32 4.00
C VAL A 64 12.77 -17.25 5.52
N GLU A 65 13.62 -18.02 6.17
CA GLU A 65 14.05 -17.88 7.58
C GLU A 65 14.83 -16.54 7.67
N ALA A 66 14.89 -15.79 8.78
CA ALA A 66 14.89 -16.16 10.20
C ALA A 66 14.24 -15.06 11.08
#